data_AF-A0A7X2J1K3-F1
#
_entry.id   AF-A0A7X2J1K3-F1
#
_cell.length_a   1.000
_cell.length_b   1.000
_cell.length_c   1.000
_cell.angle_alpha   90.00
_cell.angle_beta   90.00
_cell.angle_gamma   90.00
#
_symmetry.space_group_name_H-M   'P 1'
#
loop_
_entity.id
_entity.type
_entity.pdbx_description
1 polymer ?
#
loop_
_entity_poly.entity_id
_entity_poly.type
_entity_poly.pdbx_seq_one_letter_code
_entity_poly.pdbx_strand_id
1 'polypeptide(L)'
;MNTKKIEEIAVAAVRNEILKSDFLSDEIPTNDKTPSWDGEIWAYNNKSQRKDTLFGKVPVQVKGKKVGILSEADTKFPIQKTDLENYYKNGGILFFVIEMVDSQNTQIFYLTLLPIDIKEILTEMKGKKSITKAFKKLPSTGKALEFITRNFIHHSRKQSISLIDDIKVNEFDTYTGKLFVLDKNNLTDDLFEYGTYMYGRIEELNLEVPLYKIDITQMAEETDLWVGLNGNIIYEEVIRVIEKEKITLRFGKSFVIDFPKIIKSSDQIKIHFNEKGCIQDRIKDCNFMLDLIKGEKVNIKDIEVPLNNFDKKEKFLKEIPDYIIYLEQIEETFSKLGVPFNRDLKNLTKDDFKKIEILKDIILNKNYERLKLNSENPFINFFIDDLKIVLVSLKNVEGWIVFNLFDLEAINSNFKITAVSEDKKHQVRHSPYIVFKMEELFSMSNLKLKVIEESFKQIDYNDPYAFDLTNNFLLNALIYYDQGKERNEILNLILNVYEYLYHLQPDNILCFLNRMQVIKRKREYTWEEKEEIFKRKNQGIHNDEILCGFSILLDSKIEFEIYFKKLREEQKEAFKAYPIYNLL
;
A
#
# COMPACT_ATOMS: atom_id res chain seq x y z
N MET A 1 58.36 5.97 -15.35
CA MET A 1 57.91 6.16 -16.76
C MET A 1 57.66 7.64 -16.94
N ASN A 2 58.12 8.23 -18.04
CA ASN A 2 57.82 9.63 -18.36
C ASN A 2 56.37 9.75 -18.88
N THR A 3 55.84 10.98 -18.87
CA THR A 3 54.44 11.27 -19.24
C THR A 3 54.10 10.78 -20.64
N LYS A 4 55.01 10.98 -21.61
CA LYS A 4 54.84 10.52 -22.99
C LYS A 4 54.62 9.00 -23.09
N LYS A 5 55.44 8.20 -22.39
CA LYS A 5 55.29 6.73 -22.39
C LYS A 5 53.99 6.28 -21.72
N ILE A 6 53.51 7.00 -20.70
CA ILE A 6 52.22 6.70 -20.04
C ILE A 6 51.06 6.94 -21.02
N GLU A 7 51.10 8.05 -21.77
CA GLU A 7 50.11 8.36 -22.80
C GLU A 7 50.09 7.31 -23.91
N GLU A 8 51.24 6.93 -24.44
CA GLU A 8 51.36 5.89 -25.49
C GLU A 8 50.81 4.54 -25.02
N ILE A 9 51.10 4.12 -23.78
CA ILE A 9 50.56 2.88 -23.20
C ILE A 9 49.04 2.96 -23.05
N ALA A 10 48.50 4.10 -22.59
CA ALA A 10 47.08 4.29 -22.40
C ALA A 10 46.31 4.22 -23.74
N VAL A 11 46.81 4.90 -24.77
CA VAL A 11 46.22 4.85 -26.13
C VAL A 11 46.31 3.43 -26.70
N ALA A 12 47.44 2.75 -26.54
CA ALA A 12 47.59 1.37 -27.00
C ALA A 12 46.59 0.41 -26.33
N ALA A 13 46.31 0.57 -25.03
CA ALA A 13 45.32 -0.24 -24.33
C ALA A 13 43.92 -0.07 -24.92
N VAL A 14 43.49 1.17 -25.19
CA VAL A 14 42.18 1.45 -25.81
C VAL A 14 42.10 0.87 -27.22
N ARG A 15 43.14 1.06 -28.05
CA ARG A 15 43.20 0.49 -29.40
C ARG A 15 43.11 -1.02 -29.41
N ASN A 16 43.83 -1.69 -28.51
CA ASN A 16 43.77 -3.14 -28.37
C ASN A 16 42.36 -3.63 -28.01
N GLU A 17 41.60 -2.86 -27.25
CA GLU A 17 40.20 -3.18 -26.96
C GLU A 17 39.29 -2.97 -28.17
N ILE A 18 39.50 -1.89 -28.93
CA ILE A 18 38.76 -1.62 -30.18
C ILE A 18 38.95 -2.75 -31.18
N LEU A 19 40.18 -3.26 -31.34
CA LEU A 19 40.52 -4.37 -32.24
C LEU A 19 39.80 -5.68 -31.92
N LYS A 20 39.17 -5.81 -30.74
CA LYS A 20 38.37 -7.01 -30.40
C LYS A 20 37.00 -7.03 -31.07
N SER A 21 36.53 -5.91 -31.63
CA SER A 21 35.28 -5.85 -32.40
C SER A 21 35.53 -5.59 -33.87
N ASP A 22 34.97 -6.45 -34.73
CA ASP A 22 35.00 -6.27 -36.20
C ASP A 22 34.20 -5.03 -36.68
N PHE A 23 33.43 -4.39 -35.80
CA PHE A 23 32.54 -3.28 -36.12
C PHE A 23 33.07 -1.92 -35.68
N LEU A 24 34.22 -1.87 -35.01
CA LEU A 24 34.84 -0.64 -34.55
C LEU A 24 36.15 -0.36 -35.29
N SER A 25 36.45 0.91 -35.46
CA SER A 25 37.79 1.40 -35.84
C SER A 25 38.13 2.65 -35.02
N ASP A 26 39.42 3.01 -34.95
CA ASP A 26 39.88 4.17 -34.19
C ASP A 26 40.58 5.21 -35.07
N GLU A 27 40.50 6.46 -34.64
CA GLU A 27 41.35 7.56 -35.10
C GLU A 27 41.84 8.33 -33.85
N ILE A 28 42.73 7.69 -33.09
CA ILE A 28 43.27 8.22 -31.82
C ILE A 28 44.78 8.49 -31.95
N PRO A 29 45.20 9.65 -32.48
CA PRO A 29 46.62 9.97 -32.64
C PRO A 29 47.36 10.01 -31.30
N THR A 30 48.68 9.78 -31.33
CA THR A 30 49.55 9.97 -30.15
C THR A 30 50.32 11.27 -30.27
N ASN A 31 50.54 11.99 -29.16
CA ASN A 31 51.20 13.30 -29.13
C ASN A 31 50.45 14.42 -29.90
N ASP A 32 49.14 14.28 -30.11
CA ASP A 32 48.33 15.35 -30.70
C ASP A 32 48.05 16.46 -29.66
N LYS A 33 47.85 17.70 -30.14
CA LYS A 33 47.58 18.89 -29.31
C LYS A 33 46.19 19.45 -29.56
N THR A 34 45.23 18.56 -29.76
CA THR A 34 43.81 18.89 -29.80
C THR A 34 43.36 19.48 -28.45
N PRO A 35 42.42 20.44 -28.43
CA PRO A 35 42.15 21.23 -27.22
C PRO A 35 41.61 20.44 -26.03
N SER A 36 40.65 19.54 -26.25
CA SER A 36 39.96 18.79 -25.19
C SER A 36 39.66 17.32 -25.53
N TRP A 37 40.05 16.82 -26.70
CA TRP A 37 39.79 15.42 -27.12
C TRP A 37 41.10 14.78 -27.55
N ASP A 38 41.24 13.46 -27.41
CA ASP A 38 42.44 12.75 -27.89
C ASP A 38 42.21 11.98 -29.21
N GLY A 39 40.96 11.91 -29.68
CA GLY A 39 40.61 11.25 -30.94
C GLY A 39 39.15 10.83 -31.01
N GLU A 40 38.85 9.87 -31.89
CA GLU A 40 37.49 9.36 -32.09
C GLU A 40 37.46 7.82 -32.29
N ILE A 41 36.35 7.19 -31.92
CA ILE A 41 36.01 5.79 -32.25
C ILE A 41 34.88 5.81 -33.27
N TRP A 42 35.02 5.01 -34.32
CA TRP A 42 34.04 4.87 -35.41
C TRP A 42 33.34 3.52 -35.27
N ALA A 43 32.01 3.52 -35.41
CA ALA A 43 31.22 2.30 -35.42
C ALA A 43 30.59 2.08 -36.79
N TYR A 44 30.52 0.82 -37.25
CA TYR A 44 29.98 0.45 -38.56
C TYR A 44 28.84 -0.57 -38.42
N ASN A 45 27.89 -0.56 -39.36
CA ASN A 45 26.77 -1.50 -39.39
C ASN A 45 27.17 -2.91 -39.84
N ASN A 46 28.35 -3.07 -40.43
CA ASN A 46 28.89 -4.37 -40.80
C ASN A 46 30.42 -4.40 -40.77
N LYS A 47 30.99 -5.61 -40.88
CA LYS A 47 32.43 -5.88 -40.78
C LYS A 47 33.27 -5.32 -41.93
N SER A 48 32.65 -4.82 -43.01
CA SER A 48 33.41 -4.28 -44.15
C SER A 48 33.99 -2.89 -43.90
N GLN A 49 33.49 -2.19 -42.87
CA GLN A 49 33.94 -0.87 -42.43
C GLN A 49 34.02 0.17 -43.56
N ARG A 50 33.16 0.04 -44.58
CA ARG A 50 33.11 0.99 -45.69
C ARG A 50 32.34 2.26 -45.29
N LYS A 51 32.58 3.34 -46.03
CA LYS A 51 31.95 4.65 -45.80
C LYS A 51 30.42 4.58 -45.84
N ASP A 52 29.84 3.76 -46.72
CA ASP A 52 28.38 3.53 -46.84
C ASP A 52 27.78 2.77 -45.65
N THR A 53 28.63 2.22 -44.78
CA THR A 53 28.22 1.38 -43.63
C THR A 53 28.46 2.08 -42.28
N LEU A 54 28.92 3.34 -42.29
CA LEU A 54 29.19 4.10 -41.07
C LEU A 54 27.92 4.24 -40.22
N PHE A 55 27.95 3.69 -39.01
CA PHE A 55 26.89 3.87 -38.02
C PHE A 55 27.02 5.20 -37.31
N GLY A 56 28.25 5.67 -37.03
CA GLY A 56 28.53 6.96 -36.41
C GLY A 56 29.91 7.00 -35.77
N LYS A 57 30.20 8.09 -35.07
CA LYS A 57 31.47 8.33 -34.40
C LYS A 57 31.27 8.81 -32.97
N VAL A 58 32.25 8.53 -32.11
CA VAL A 58 32.26 8.91 -30.70
C VAL A 58 33.56 9.64 -30.41
N PRO A 59 33.52 10.92 -29.98
CA PRO A 59 34.72 11.60 -29.51
C PRO A 59 35.22 10.95 -28.22
N VAL A 60 36.54 10.81 -28.07
CA VAL A 60 37.16 10.17 -26.91
C VAL A 60 38.22 11.03 -26.23
N GLN A 61 38.37 10.82 -24.92
CA GLN A 61 39.49 11.32 -24.12
C GLN A 61 40.15 10.14 -23.42
N VAL A 62 41.47 10.06 -23.44
CA VAL A 62 42.28 8.96 -22.90
C VAL A 62 43.29 9.50 -21.89
N LYS A 63 43.18 9.10 -20.61
CA LYS A 63 44.14 9.47 -19.57
C LYS A 63 44.78 8.25 -18.95
N GLY A 64 46.12 8.20 -18.97
CA GLY A 64 46.89 7.18 -18.27
C GLY A 64 47.17 7.55 -16.81
N LYS A 65 47.05 6.58 -15.90
CA LYS A 65 47.28 6.73 -14.46
C LYS A 65 48.18 5.59 -13.97
N LYS A 66 49.40 5.92 -13.53
CA LYS A 66 50.29 4.93 -12.93
C LYS A 66 49.83 4.61 -11.50
N VAL A 67 49.66 3.32 -11.19
CA VAL A 67 49.24 2.83 -9.86
C VAL A 67 50.17 1.71 -9.38
N GLY A 68 50.15 1.43 -8.08
CA GLY A 68 50.89 0.28 -7.52
C GLY A 68 50.16 -1.05 -7.72
N ILE A 69 48.82 -1.02 -7.69
CA ILE A 69 47.92 -2.16 -7.86
C ILE A 69 46.72 -1.67 -8.66
N LEU A 70 46.25 -2.48 -9.62
CA LEU A 70 45.06 -2.18 -10.43
C LEU A 70 43.79 -2.26 -9.58
N SER A 71 42.87 -1.31 -9.77
CA SER A 71 41.59 -1.34 -9.05
C SER A 71 40.69 -2.49 -9.52
N GLU A 72 40.03 -3.16 -8.58
CA GLU A 72 39.14 -4.29 -8.88
C GLU A 72 37.76 -3.85 -9.37
N ALA A 73 37.24 -2.74 -8.83
CA ALA A 73 35.93 -2.15 -9.11
C ALA A 73 36.07 -0.84 -9.93
N ASP A 74 35.32 0.22 -9.63
CA ASP A 74 35.42 1.51 -10.33
C ASP A 74 36.61 2.37 -9.85
N THR A 75 37.12 3.25 -10.71
CA THR A 75 38.17 4.23 -10.35
C THR A 75 37.62 5.65 -10.37
N LYS A 76 38.26 6.57 -9.63
CA LYS A 76 37.88 7.99 -9.59
C LYS A 76 38.91 8.84 -10.30
N PHE A 77 38.44 9.83 -11.08
CA PHE A 77 39.31 10.76 -11.79
C PHE A 77 38.69 12.18 -11.85
N PRO A 78 39.49 13.25 -11.66
CA PRO A 78 39.02 14.63 -11.78
C PRO A 78 38.87 15.07 -13.25
N ILE A 79 37.75 15.72 -13.56
CA ILE A 79 37.44 16.29 -14.88
C ILE A 79 37.40 17.82 -14.75
N GLN A 80 38.04 18.53 -15.68
CA GLN A 80 38.06 20.00 -15.67
C GLN A 80 36.75 20.58 -16.21
N LYS A 81 36.32 21.71 -15.66
CA LYS A 81 35.11 22.42 -16.10
C LYS A 81 35.19 22.83 -17.57
N THR A 82 36.36 23.31 -18.02
CA THR A 82 36.59 23.74 -19.40
C THR A 82 36.42 22.59 -20.38
N ASP A 83 36.87 21.39 -20.03
CA ASP A 83 36.68 20.20 -20.85
C ASP A 83 35.19 19.81 -20.90
N LEU A 84 34.50 19.81 -19.76
CA LEU A 84 33.04 19.57 -19.71
C LEU A 84 32.25 20.55 -20.58
N GLU A 85 32.57 21.84 -20.52
CA GLU A 85 31.93 22.87 -21.35
C GLU A 85 32.16 22.62 -22.86
N ASN A 86 33.34 22.13 -23.22
CA ASN A 86 33.67 21.76 -24.60
C ASN A 86 32.93 20.48 -25.02
N TYR A 87 32.88 19.46 -24.16
CA TYR A 87 32.14 18.22 -24.41
C TYR A 87 30.64 18.47 -24.57
N TYR A 88 30.06 19.32 -23.72
CA TYR A 88 28.64 19.70 -23.79
C TYR A 88 28.28 20.28 -25.16
N LYS A 89 29.13 21.19 -25.66
CA LYS A 89 28.95 21.86 -26.95
C LYS A 89 29.11 20.94 -28.17
N ASN A 90 29.67 19.74 -28.00
CA ASN A 90 30.04 18.84 -29.09
C ASN A 90 29.41 17.44 -28.96
N GLY A 91 28.25 17.34 -28.31
CA GLY A 91 27.47 16.10 -28.29
C GLY A 91 27.97 15.03 -27.30
N GLY A 92 28.87 15.40 -26.39
CA GLY A 92 29.35 14.55 -25.31
C GLY A 92 30.78 14.02 -25.50
N ILE A 93 31.16 13.05 -24.67
CA ILE A 93 32.47 12.40 -24.63
C ILE A 93 32.38 10.96 -24.11
N LEU A 94 33.17 10.06 -24.67
CA LEU A 94 33.53 8.78 -24.04
C LEU A 94 34.94 8.90 -23.45
N PHE A 95 35.02 9.01 -22.13
CA PHE A 95 36.26 9.29 -21.43
C PHE A 95 36.82 7.99 -20.83
N PHE A 96 38.02 7.60 -21.24
CA PHE A 96 38.81 6.52 -20.67
C PHE A 96 39.86 6.97 -19.65
N VAL A 97 39.96 6.22 -18.56
CA VAL A 97 41.07 6.26 -17.60
C VAL A 97 41.72 4.89 -17.59
N ILE A 98 43.02 4.82 -17.86
CA ILE A 98 43.77 3.57 -17.94
C ILE A 98 44.70 3.51 -16.74
N GLU A 99 44.39 2.62 -15.79
CA GLU A 99 45.34 2.30 -14.73
C GLU A 99 46.40 1.34 -15.25
N MET A 100 47.66 1.60 -14.88
CA MET A 100 48.79 0.77 -15.30
C MET A 100 49.81 0.62 -14.18
N VAL A 101 50.25 -0.61 -13.97
CA VAL A 101 51.40 -0.93 -13.09
C VAL A 101 52.69 -0.87 -13.91
N ASP A 102 52.64 -1.44 -15.11
CA ASP A 102 53.67 -1.43 -16.14
C ASP A 102 53.04 -1.46 -17.55
N SER A 103 53.82 -1.68 -18.60
CA SER A 103 53.35 -1.65 -20.00
C SER A 103 52.51 -2.86 -20.42
N GLN A 104 52.47 -3.94 -19.64
CA GLN A 104 51.69 -5.14 -19.93
C GLN A 104 50.49 -5.27 -18.99
N ASN A 105 50.58 -4.73 -17.77
CA ASN A 105 49.54 -4.79 -16.76
C ASN A 105 48.72 -3.49 -16.74
N THR A 106 47.64 -3.47 -17.51
CA THR A 106 46.72 -2.33 -17.64
C THR A 106 45.26 -2.72 -17.38
N GLN A 107 44.46 -1.77 -16.89
CA GLN A 107 43.02 -1.91 -16.73
C GLN A 107 42.32 -0.65 -17.28
N ILE A 108 41.33 -0.86 -18.14
CA ILE A 108 40.54 0.22 -18.75
C ILE A 108 39.31 0.50 -17.89
N PHE A 109 39.08 1.79 -17.61
CA PHE A 109 37.88 2.33 -17.00
C PHE A 109 37.31 3.40 -17.91
N TYR A 110 35.99 3.57 -17.91
CA TYR A 110 35.32 4.49 -18.82
C TYR A 110 34.19 5.27 -18.13
N LEU A 111 33.87 6.43 -18.69
CA LEU A 111 32.71 7.24 -18.34
C LEU A 111 32.13 7.81 -19.64
N THR A 112 30.87 7.46 -19.92
CA THR A 112 30.07 8.08 -20.98
C THR A 112 29.43 9.34 -20.42
N LEU A 113 29.64 10.48 -21.06
CA LEU A 113 28.97 11.73 -20.73
C LEU A 113 28.28 12.27 -21.98
N LEU A 114 26.96 12.19 -22.01
CA LEU A 114 26.14 12.86 -23.01
C LEU A 114 25.75 14.26 -22.54
N PRO A 115 25.24 15.12 -23.44
CA PRO A 115 24.93 16.50 -23.09
C PRO A 115 24.04 16.65 -21.84
N ILE A 116 23.05 15.77 -21.63
CA ILE A 116 22.21 15.83 -20.42
C ILE A 116 23.02 15.55 -19.14
N ASP A 117 23.90 14.55 -19.15
CA ASP A 117 24.77 14.22 -18.01
C ASP A 117 25.69 15.41 -17.71
N ILE A 118 26.25 16.02 -18.75
CA ILE A 118 27.19 17.14 -18.60
C ILE A 118 26.48 18.37 -18.05
N LYS A 119 25.25 18.66 -18.47
CA LYS A 119 24.45 19.78 -17.92
C LYS A 119 24.19 19.61 -16.43
N GLU A 120 23.83 18.40 -16.00
CA GLU A 120 23.65 18.09 -14.57
C GLU A 120 24.95 18.29 -13.79
N ILE A 121 26.07 17.77 -14.32
CA ILE A 121 27.40 17.92 -13.70
C ILE A 121 27.81 19.39 -13.61
N LEU A 122 27.67 20.17 -14.68
CA LEU A 122 28.01 21.60 -14.71
C LEU A 122 27.18 22.38 -13.68
N THR A 123 25.92 21.99 -13.48
CA THR A 123 25.05 22.56 -12.45
C THR A 123 25.54 22.21 -11.03
N GLU A 124 25.96 20.96 -10.80
CA GLU A 124 26.51 20.49 -9.52
C GLU A 124 27.81 21.22 -9.13
N MET A 125 28.63 21.59 -10.12
CA MET A 125 29.95 22.17 -9.87
C MET A 125 29.90 23.51 -9.12
N LYS A 126 28.80 24.28 -9.17
CA LYS A 126 28.62 25.56 -8.44
C LYS A 126 29.84 26.49 -8.48
N GLY A 127 30.53 26.57 -9.62
CA GLY A 127 31.72 27.41 -9.83
C GLY A 127 33.09 26.75 -9.52
N LYS A 128 33.14 25.47 -9.12
CA LYS A 128 34.39 24.70 -9.01
C LYS A 128 35.08 24.57 -10.38
N LYS A 129 36.41 24.54 -10.39
CA LYS A 129 37.21 24.37 -11.63
C LYS A 129 37.28 22.92 -12.11
N SER A 130 37.09 21.96 -11.21
CA SER A 130 37.08 20.53 -11.52
C SER A 130 36.11 19.76 -10.63
N ILE A 131 35.72 18.57 -11.08
CA ILE A 131 34.87 17.65 -10.34
C ILE A 131 35.37 16.21 -10.52
N THR A 132 35.41 15.45 -9.43
CA THR A 132 35.82 14.04 -9.47
C THR A 132 34.61 13.16 -9.74
N LYS A 133 34.68 12.35 -10.80
CA LYS A 133 33.63 11.37 -11.15
C LYS A 133 34.19 9.94 -11.10
N ALA A 134 33.28 8.98 -10.91
CA ALA A 134 33.61 7.56 -10.97
C ALA A 134 33.58 7.07 -12.42
N PHE A 135 34.53 6.23 -12.79
CA PHE A 135 34.69 5.61 -14.09
C PHE A 135 34.48 4.11 -13.91
N LYS A 136 33.50 3.56 -14.63
CA LYS A 136 33.15 2.14 -14.59
C LYS A 136 34.28 1.31 -15.15
N LYS A 137 34.60 0.19 -14.51
CA LYS A 137 35.51 -0.80 -15.10
C LYS A 137 34.92 -1.32 -16.41
N LEU A 138 35.72 -1.33 -17.48
CA LEU A 138 35.25 -1.88 -18.75
C LEU A 138 35.09 -3.40 -18.62
N PRO A 139 33.90 -3.97 -18.92
CA PRO A 139 33.71 -5.42 -18.90
C PRO A 139 34.66 -6.12 -19.88
N SER A 140 35.17 -7.30 -19.51
CA SER A 140 36.13 -8.06 -20.31
C SER A 140 35.54 -8.75 -21.54
N THR A 141 34.26 -8.53 -21.84
CA THR A 141 33.59 -9.12 -23.00
C THR A 141 33.95 -8.34 -24.26
N GLY A 142 34.31 -9.04 -25.35
CA GLY A 142 34.71 -8.40 -26.62
C GLY A 142 33.62 -7.55 -27.29
N LYS A 143 32.40 -7.52 -26.75
CA LYS A 143 31.27 -6.73 -27.25
C LYS A 143 30.98 -5.48 -26.41
N ALA A 144 31.55 -5.34 -25.21
CA ALA A 144 31.21 -4.25 -24.28
C ALA A 144 31.49 -2.87 -24.87
N LEU A 145 32.69 -2.68 -25.45
CA LEU A 145 33.05 -1.39 -26.05
C LEU A 145 32.18 -1.06 -27.27
N GLU A 146 31.81 -2.06 -28.08
CA GLU A 146 30.88 -1.87 -29.19
C GLU A 146 29.51 -1.41 -28.68
N PHE A 147 28.98 -2.09 -27.67
CA PHE A 147 27.71 -1.73 -27.04
C PHE A 147 27.74 -0.28 -26.51
N ILE A 148 28.78 0.09 -25.75
CA ILE A 148 28.96 1.43 -25.18
C ILE A 148 29.01 2.48 -26.29
N THR A 149 29.79 2.22 -27.35
CA THR A 149 29.97 3.14 -28.49
C THR A 149 28.65 3.34 -29.23
N ARG A 150 27.92 2.26 -29.52
CA ARG A 150 26.64 2.36 -30.24
C ARG A 150 25.55 3.01 -29.40
N ASN A 151 25.48 2.72 -28.09
CA ASN A 151 24.55 3.40 -27.20
C ASN A 151 24.85 4.90 -27.11
N PHE A 152 26.13 5.28 -26.98
CA PHE A 152 26.53 6.67 -27.01
C PHE A 152 26.04 7.36 -28.30
N ILE A 153 26.31 6.76 -29.47
CA ILE A 153 25.86 7.32 -30.77
C ILE A 153 24.34 7.41 -30.85
N HIS A 154 23.61 6.39 -30.39
CA HIS A 154 22.16 6.36 -30.42
C HIS A 154 21.56 7.52 -29.63
N HIS A 155 22.08 7.74 -28.42
CA HIS A 155 21.56 8.76 -27.52
C HIS A 155 22.07 10.17 -27.83
N SER A 156 23.32 10.33 -28.26
CA SER A 156 23.87 11.65 -28.64
C SER A 156 23.07 12.30 -29.77
N ARG A 157 22.59 11.51 -30.73
CA ARG A 157 21.68 11.95 -31.80
C ARG A 157 20.35 12.53 -31.33
N LYS A 158 19.93 12.20 -30.11
CA LYS A 158 18.66 12.64 -29.50
C LYS A 158 18.86 13.72 -28.45
N GLN A 159 20.10 14.16 -28.24
CA GLN A 159 20.47 15.09 -27.18
C GLN A 159 21.14 16.34 -27.76
N SER A 160 20.51 16.98 -28.76
CA SER A 160 21.00 18.27 -29.22
C SER A 160 20.84 19.32 -28.12
N ILE A 161 21.78 20.27 -28.07
CA ILE A 161 21.83 21.32 -27.04
C ILE A 161 20.53 22.13 -27.01
N SER A 162 19.94 22.42 -28.18
CA SER A 162 18.67 23.13 -28.28
C SER A 162 17.51 22.42 -27.57
N LEU A 163 17.45 21.08 -27.65
CA LEU A 163 16.43 20.31 -26.95
C LEU A 163 16.61 20.34 -25.43
N ILE A 164 17.85 20.52 -24.98
CA ILE A 164 18.20 20.51 -23.56
C ILE A 164 18.06 21.91 -22.93
N ASP A 165 18.47 22.97 -23.64
CA ASP A 165 18.52 24.34 -23.10
C ASP A 165 17.30 25.20 -23.45
N ASP A 166 16.73 25.03 -24.64
CA ASP A 166 15.70 25.95 -25.15
C ASP A 166 14.28 25.45 -24.90
N ILE A 167 14.11 24.13 -24.76
CA ILE A 167 12.79 23.54 -24.55
C ILE A 167 12.41 23.62 -23.07
N LYS A 168 11.35 24.37 -22.79
CA LYS A 168 10.67 24.42 -21.50
C LYS A 168 9.30 23.80 -21.66
N VAL A 169 9.18 22.55 -21.23
CA VAL A 169 7.93 21.78 -21.29
C VAL A 169 7.56 21.42 -19.87
N ASN A 170 6.32 21.71 -19.48
CA ASN A 170 5.83 21.43 -18.14
C ASN A 170 5.32 19.98 -18.00
N GLU A 171 4.85 19.39 -19.09
CA GLU A 171 4.26 18.05 -19.10
C GLU A 171 4.48 17.36 -20.45
N PHE A 172 4.67 16.04 -20.42
CA PHE A 172 4.88 15.19 -21.60
C PHE A 172 3.74 14.18 -21.71
N ASP A 173 3.37 13.82 -22.93
CA ASP A 173 2.30 12.84 -23.19
C ASP A 173 2.71 11.44 -22.72
N THR A 174 3.97 11.06 -22.96
CA THR A 174 4.54 9.77 -22.53
C THR A 174 6.02 9.91 -22.15
N TYR A 175 6.48 8.97 -21.32
CA TYR A 175 7.89 8.86 -20.92
C TYR A 175 8.46 7.54 -21.43
N THR A 176 9.61 7.58 -22.11
CA THR A 176 10.23 6.40 -22.70
C THR A 176 11.69 6.26 -22.31
N GLY A 177 12.06 5.08 -21.82
CA GLY A 177 13.45 4.63 -21.72
C GLY A 177 13.85 3.90 -22.99
N LYS A 178 15.06 4.12 -23.51
CA LYS A 178 15.53 3.50 -24.75
C LYS A 178 16.93 2.96 -24.58
N LEU A 179 17.14 1.69 -24.91
CA LEU A 179 18.46 1.09 -24.92
C LEU A 179 18.75 0.52 -26.31
N PHE A 180 19.95 0.76 -26.83
CA PHE A 180 20.44 0.03 -27.98
C PHE A 180 20.99 -1.32 -27.50
N VAL A 181 20.41 -2.43 -27.99
CA VAL A 181 20.85 -3.78 -27.65
C VAL A 181 21.48 -4.47 -28.86
N LEU A 182 22.59 -5.16 -28.64
CA LEU A 182 23.24 -5.98 -29.66
C LEU A 182 22.51 -7.31 -29.87
N ASP A 183 21.91 -7.84 -28.81
CA ASP A 183 21.07 -9.04 -28.80
C ASP A 183 19.87 -8.78 -27.91
N LYS A 184 18.66 -9.00 -28.43
CA LYS A 184 17.42 -8.80 -27.67
C LYS A 184 17.33 -9.71 -26.45
N ASN A 185 17.99 -10.87 -26.48
CA ASN A 185 17.98 -11.81 -25.35
C ASN A 185 18.73 -11.28 -24.12
N ASN A 186 19.62 -10.30 -24.29
CA ASN A 186 20.41 -9.71 -23.21
C ASN A 186 19.82 -8.39 -22.68
N LEU A 187 18.63 -7.99 -23.13
CA LEU A 187 18.04 -6.68 -22.82
C LEU A 187 18.04 -6.36 -21.32
N THR A 188 17.63 -7.31 -20.48
CA THR A 188 17.56 -7.11 -19.03
C THR A 188 18.95 -6.92 -18.42
N ASP A 189 19.91 -7.76 -18.80
CA ASP A 189 21.28 -7.68 -18.28
C ASP A 189 21.99 -6.41 -18.74
N ASP A 190 21.80 -6.02 -20.01
CA ASP A 190 22.31 -4.77 -20.56
C ASP A 190 21.69 -3.54 -19.87
N LEU A 191 20.39 -3.58 -19.55
CA LEU A 191 19.72 -2.51 -18.78
C LEU A 191 20.29 -2.38 -17.36
N PHE A 192 20.57 -3.49 -16.67
CA PHE A 192 21.18 -3.47 -15.33
C PHE A 192 22.64 -3.01 -15.35
N GLU A 193 23.41 -3.38 -16.39
CA GLU A 193 24.84 -3.02 -16.49
C GLU A 193 25.03 -1.53 -16.87
N TYR A 194 24.29 -1.08 -17.88
CA TYR A 194 24.56 0.18 -18.57
C TYR A 194 23.55 1.30 -18.27
N GLY A 195 22.38 0.96 -17.73
CA GLY A 195 21.27 1.90 -17.56
C GLY A 195 20.67 2.34 -18.89
N THR A 196 19.86 3.39 -18.88
CA THR A 196 19.26 3.99 -20.08
C THR A 196 19.03 5.48 -19.88
N TYR A 197 18.75 6.24 -20.95
CA TYR A 197 18.24 7.61 -20.85
C TYR A 197 16.72 7.63 -20.97
N MET A 198 16.10 8.50 -20.17
CA MET A 198 14.67 8.80 -20.23
C MET A 198 14.39 10.00 -21.13
N TYR A 199 13.31 9.89 -21.89
CA TYR A 199 12.84 10.93 -22.80
C TYR A 199 11.35 11.19 -22.55
N GLY A 200 10.98 12.47 -22.49
CA GLY A 200 9.60 12.91 -22.52
C GLY A 200 9.17 13.13 -23.97
N ARG A 201 8.05 12.53 -24.38
CA ARG A 201 7.53 12.63 -25.75
C ARG A 201 6.41 13.67 -25.82
N ILE A 202 6.47 14.50 -26.85
CA ILE A 202 5.39 15.40 -27.27
C ILE A 202 4.87 14.86 -28.60
N GLU A 203 3.70 14.23 -28.58
CA GLU A 203 3.13 13.52 -29.72
C GLU A 203 2.83 14.46 -30.89
N GLU A 204 2.25 15.63 -30.60
CA GLU A 204 1.90 16.63 -31.61
C GLU A 204 3.10 17.10 -32.44
N LEU A 205 4.28 17.16 -31.81
CA LEU A 205 5.54 17.59 -32.45
C LEU A 205 6.39 16.41 -32.93
N ASN A 206 5.96 15.18 -32.63
CA ASN A 206 6.76 13.96 -32.78
C ASN A 206 8.19 14.15 -32.22
N LEU A 207 8.27 14.78 -31.05
CA LEU A 207 9.53 15.23 -30.45
C LEU A 207 9.82 14.48 -29.15
N GLU A 208 11.08 14.04 -28.99
CA GLU A 208 11.57 13.42 -27.76
C GLU A 208 12.59 14.33 -27.09
N VAL A 209 12.24 14.80 -25.89
CA VAL A 209 13.08 15.69 -25.09
C VAL A 209 13.84 14.85 -24.07
N PRO A 210 15.19 14.88 -24.05
CA PRO A 210 15.98 14.14 -23.05
C PRO A 210 15.78 14.72 -21.65
N LEU A 211 15.60 13.84 -20.67
CA LEU A 211 15.32 14.23 -19.29
C LEU A 211 16.51 13.98 -18.37
N TYR A 212 16.90 12.71 -18.22
CA TYR A 212 17.98 12.28 -17.34
C TYR A 212 18.38 10.84 -17.64
N LYS A 213 19.51 10.41 -17.11
CA LYS A 213 19.94 9.00 -17.11
C LYS A 213 19.32 8.26 -15.94
N ILE A 214 18.92 7.01 -16.16
CA ILE A 214 18.46 6.09 -15.11
C ILE A 214 19.30 4.83 -15.08
N ASP A 215 19.63 4.38 -13.88
CA ASP A 215 20.16 3.05 -13.63
C ASP A 215 19.01 2.17 -13.15
N ILE A 216 18.74 1.09 -13.86
CA ILE A 216 17.77 0.09 -13.43
C ILE A 216 18.48 -0.86 -12.48
N THR A 217 17.95 -1.06 -11.28
CA THR A 217 18.55 -1.94 -10.26
C THR A 217 17.83 -3.27 -10.12
N GLN A 218 16.51 -3.26 -10.30
CA GLN A 218 15.66 -4.44 -10.22
C GLN A 218 14.44 -4.30 -11.14
N MET A 219 13.90 -5.43 -11.58
CA MET A 219 12.59 -5.53 -12.24
C MET A 219 11.74 -6.53 -11.47
N ALA A 220 10.45 -6.29 -11.35
CA ALA A 220 9.53 -7.20 -10.69
C ALA A 220 8.36 -7.52 -11.63
N GLU A 221 7.98 -8.79 -11.69
CA GLU A 221 6.85 -9.25 -12.47
C GLU A 221 6.08 -10.34 -11.73
N GLU A 222 4.78 -10.40 -11.99
CA GLU A 222 3.98 -11.58 -11.70
C GLU A 222 4.34 -12.66 -12.73
N THR A 223 4.46 -13.90 -12.27
CA THR A 223 4.89 -15.02 -13.09
C THR A 223 3.90 -16.17 -13.01
N ASP A 224 3.94 -17.07 -13.99
CA ASP A 224 3.19 -18.32 -14.02
C ASP A 224 3.82 -19.43 -13.15
N LEU A 225 4.87 -19.10 -12.38
CA LEU A 225 5.44 -20.03 -11.41
C LEU A 225 4.46 -20.24 -10.26
N TRP A 226 4.35 -21.48 -9.81
CA TRP A 226 3.69 -21.83 -8.56
C TRP A 226 4.69 -22.42 -7.58
N VAL A 227 4.41 -22.30 -6.29
CA VAL A 227 5.19 -22.92 -5.21
C VAL A 227 4.34 -23.89 -4.43
N GLY A 228 4.91 -25.05 -4.14
CA GLY A 228 4.19 -26.17 -3.55
C GLY A 228 5.08 -27.18 -2.86
N LEU A 229 4.46 -28.23 -2.34
CA LEU A 229 5.11 -29.37 -1.70
C LEU A 229 4.53 -30.67 -2.24
N ASN A 230 5.38 -31.65 -2.51
CA ASN A 230 4.98 -32.98 -3.03
C ASN A 230 4.07 -32.90 -4.27
N GLY A 231 4.29 -31.91 -5.14
CA GLY A 231 3.49 -31.68 -6.35
C GLY A 231 2.14 -30.96 -6.13
N ASN A 232 1.76 -30.65 -4.89
CA ASN A 232 0.56 -29.85 -4.60
C ASN A 232 0.87 -28.36 -4.65
N ILE A 233 0.05 -27.61 -5.38
CA ILE A 233 0.13 -26.16 -5.47
C ILE A 233 -0.38 -25.52 -4.18
N ILE A 234 0.42 -24.65 -3.55
CA ILE A 234 0.06 -23.94 -2.30
C ILE A 234 0.01 -22.42 -2.54
N TYR A 235 0.89 -21.92 -3.41
CA TYR A 235 0.94 -20.52 -3.82
C TYR A 235 1.01 -20.41 -5.35
N GLU A 236 0.05 -19.71 -5.94
CA GLU A 236 0.05 -19.34 -7.37
C GLU A 236 0.51 -17.89 -7.58
N GLU A 237 0.32 -17.04 -6.58
CA GLU A 237 0.78 -15.65 -6.59
C GLU A 237 2.28 -15.59 -6.24
N VAL A 238 3.12 -15.74 -7.27
CA VAL A 238 4.58 -15.63 -7.16
C VAL A 238 5.05 -14.37 -7.89
N ILE A 239 5.82 -13.54 -7.19
CA ILE A 239 6.48 -12.38 -7.77
C ILE A 239 7.95 -12.74 -8.01
N ARG A 240 8.39 -12.63 -9.26
CA ARG A 240 9.80 -12.76 -9.64
C ARG A 240 10.42 -11.37 -9.67
N VAL A 241 11.44 -11.17 -8.85
CA VAL A 241 12.29 -9.98 -8.84
C VAL A 241 13.62 -10.33 -9.48
N ILE A 242 13.97 -9.67 -10.58
CA ILE A 242 15.21 -9.88 -11.32
C ILE A 242 16.14 -8.72 -11.00
N GLU A 243 17.34 -9.04 -10.53
CA GLU A 243 18.44 -8.10 -10.29
C GLU A 243 19.64 -8.49 -11.17
N LYS A 244 20.69 -7.66 -11.17
CA LYS A 244 21.90 -7.91 -11.96
C LYS A 244 22.51 -9.29 -11.68
N GLU A 245 22.73 -9.61 -10.41
CA GLU A 245 23.48 -10.81 -9.98
C GLU A 245 22.58 -11.97 -9.53
N LYS A 246 21.29 -11.72 -9.31
CA LYS A 246 20.37 -12.71 -8.74
C LYS A 246 18.94 -12.57 -9.22
N ILE A 247 18.17 -13.63 -9.04
CA ILE A 247 16.72 -13.69 -9.21
C ILE A 247 16.13 -14.05 -7.85
N THR A 248 15.11 -13.34 -7.43
CA THR A 248 14.42 -13.55 -6.16
C THR A 248 12.97 -13.92 -6.43
N LEU A 249 12.48 -15.00 -5.85
CA LEU A 249 11.05 -15.34 -5.84
C LEU A 249 10.44 -14.94 -4.50
N ARG A 250 9.32 -14.21 -4.54
CA ARG A 250 8.52 -13.84 -3.37
C ARG A 250 7.15 -14.49 -3.50
N PHE A 251 6.73 -15.20 -2.47
CA PHE A 251 5.43 -15.88 -2.43
C PHE A 251 4.96 -16.02 -0.98
N GLY A 252 3.67 -16.25 -0.80
CA GLY A 252 3.03 -15.93 0.49
C GLY A 252 3.28 -14.46 0.87
N LYS A 253 3.07 -14.12 2.13
CA LYS A 253 3.48 -12.80 2.63
C LYS A 253 4.90 -12.84 3.21
N SER A 254 5.38 -14.03 3.56
CA SER A 254 6.54 -14.21 4.43
C SER A 254 7.78 -14.83 3.76
N PHE A 255 7.66 -15.40 2.56
CA PHE A 255 8.76 -16.14 1.92
C PHE A 255 9.48 -15.35 0.83
N VAL A 256 10.80 -15.51 0.82
CA VAL A 256 11.70 -15.01 -0.21
C VAL A 256 12.75 -16.08 -0.50
N ILE A 257 12.94 -16.44 -1.77
CA ILE A 257 14.01 -17.36 -2.21
C ILE A 257 14.94 -16.63 -3.16
N ASP A 258 16.23 -16.63 -2.86
CA ASP A 258 17.25 -15.99 -3.69
C ASP A 258 18.02 -17.04 -4.51
N PHE A 259 18.09 -16.81 -5.83
CA PHE A 259 18.82 -17.61 -6.81
C PHE A 259 19.94 -16.76 -7.42
N PRO A 260 21.23 -17.08 -7.20
CA PRO A 260 22.30 -16.41 -7.94
C PRO A 260 22.19 -16.78 -9.44
N LYS A 261 22.38 -15.81 -10.35
CA LYS A 261 22.36 -16.10 -11.79
C LYS A 261 23.51 -17.00 -12.24
N ILE A 262 24.63 -16.92 -11.52
CA ILE A 262 25.79 -17.82 -11.70
C ILE A 262 25.80 -18.80 -10.53
N ILE A 263 25.38 -20.03 -10.79
CA ILE A 263 25.35 -21.11 -9.79
C ILE A 263 26.73 -21.78 -9.77
N LYS A 264 27.44 -21.72 -8.65
CA LYS A 264 28.57 -22.60 -8.38
C LYS A 264 28.04 -23.91 -7.81
N SER A 265 28.73 -25.02 -8.06
CA SER A 265 28.34 -26.35 -7.57
C SER A 265 28.20 -26.46 -6.04
N SER A 266 28.72 -25.49 -5.30
CA SER A 266 28.62 -25.38 -3.83
C SER A 266 27.51 -24.47 -3.32
N ASP A 267 26.79 -23.76 -4.19
CA ASP A 267 25.82 -22.75 -3.75
C ASP A 267 24.54 -23.41 -3.21
N GLN A 268 24.19 -23.09 -1.97
CA GLN A 268 22.96 -23.52 -1.32
C GLN A 268 21.87 -22.47 -1.55
N ILE A 269 20.68 -22.92 -1.99
CA ILE A 269 19.52 -22.05 -2.15
C ILE A 269 19.01 -21.65 -0.76
N LYS A 270 18.97 -20.35 -0.51
CA LYS A 270 18.53 -19.80 0.78
C LYS A 270 17.07 -19.40 0.70
N ILE A 271 16.28 -19.92 1.63
CA ILE A 271 14.90 -19.49 1.85
C ILE A 271 14.90 -18.58 3.06
N HIS A 272 14.46 -17.35 2.87
CA HIS A 272 14.24 -16.37 3.91
C HIS A 272 12.77 -16.36 4.29
N PHE A 273 12.51 -16.45 5.59
CA PHE A 273 11.19 -16.37 6.17
C PHE A 273 11.12 -15.21 7.15
N ASN A 274 10.23 -14.28 6.86
CA ASN A 274 9.97 -13.14 7.73
C ASN A 274 8.48 -12.84 7.71
N GLU A 275 7.82 -13.11 8.82
CA GLU A 275 6.37 -13.08 8.93
C GLU A 275 5.78 -11.70 8.64
N LYS A 276 4.78 -11.66 7.76
CA LYS A 276 4.06 -10.46 7.35
C LYS A 276 2.60 -10.77 7.09
N GLY A 277 1.80 -9.72 6.96
CA GLY A 277 0.38 -9.85 6.65
C GLY A 277 -0.46 -10.12 7.89
N CYS A 278 -1.73 -10.44 7.65
CA CYS A 278 -2.72 -10.66 8.69
C CYS A 278 -2.50 -11.98 9.42
N ILE A 279 -3.33 -12.26 10.43
CA ILE A 279 -3.26 -13.52 11.18
C ILE A 279 -3.41 -14.72 10.25
N GLN A 280 -4.34 -14.68 9.30
CA GLN A 280 -4.56 -15.80 8.37
C GLN A 280 -3.36 -16.02 7.45
N ASP A 281 -2.76 -14.96 6.92
CA ASP A 281 -1.53 -15.04 6.11
C ASP A 281 -0.39 -15.69 6.91
N ARG A 282 -0.21 -15.26 8.16
CA ARG A 282 0.85 -15.78 9.05
C ARG A 282 0.63 -17.24 9.40
N ILE A 283 -0.60 -17.65 9.74
CA ILE A 283 -0.93 -19.06 10.01
C ILE A 283 -0.65 -19.91 8.77
N LYS A 284 -1.10 -19.48 7.58
CA LYS A 284 -0.84 -20.18 6.31
C LYS A 284 0.67 -20.34 6.07
N ASP A 285 1.42 -19.25 6.18
CA ASP A 285 2.85 -19.24 5.92
C ASP A 285 3.65 -20.03 6.98
N CYS A 286 3.25 -19.99 8.25
CA CYS A 286 3.84 -20.80 9.32
C CYS A 286 3.60 -22.30 9.11
N ASN A 287 2.39 -22.69 8.72
CA ASN A 287 2.08 -24.08 8.38
C ASN A 287 2.91 -24.56 7.19
N PHE A 288 3.02 -23.75 6.14
CA PHE A 288 3.88 -24.07 5.01
C PHE A 288 5.35 -24.21 5.44
N MET A 289 5.87 -23.33 6.31
CA MET A 289 7.23 -23.46 6.84
C MET A 289 7.44 -24.79 7.59
N LEU A 290 6.48 -25.21 8.42
CA LEU A 290 6.57 -26.49 9.13
C LEU A 290 6.62 -27.68 8.15
N ASP A 291 5.77 -27.65 7.12
CA ASP A 291 5.73 -28.72 6.12
C ASP A 291 6.99 -28.72 5.25
N LEU A 292 7.51 -27.54 4.92
CA LEU A 292 8.77 -27.35 4.20
C LEU A 292 9.96 -27.95 4.97
N ILE A 293 10.03 -27.71 6.29
CA ILE A 293 11.08 -28.25 7.17
C ILE A 293 11.00 -29.78 7.28
N LYS A 294 9.79 -30.36 7.25
CA LYS A 294 9.56 -31.80 7.32
C LYS A 294 9.83 -32.51 5.99
N GLY A 295 9.40 -31.89 4.89
CA GLY A 295 9.51 -32.46 3.53
C GLY A 295 10.89 -32.29 2.90
N GLU A 296 11.71 -31.37 3.39
CA GLU A 296 13.09 -31.09 2.96
C GLU A 296 13.24 -30.77 1.45
N LYS A 297 12.12 -30.52 0.77
CA LYS A 297 12.06 -30.20 -0.65
C LYS A 297 10.93 -29.21 -0.90
N VAL A 298 11.11 -28.35 -1.90
CA VAL A 298 10.06 -27.47 -2.40
C VAL A 298 9.89 -27.66 -3.90
N ASN A 299 8.65 -27.66 -4.37
CA ASN A 299 8.33 -27.61 -5.79
C ASN A 299 8.21 -26.15 -6.21
N ILE A 300 9.00 -25.75 -7.21
CA ILE A 300 8.85 -24.47 -7.91
C ILE A 300 8.53 -24.83 -9.35
N LYS A 301 7.26 -24.70 -9.71
CA LYS A 301 6.71 -25.32 -10.92
C LYS A 301 7.08 -26.82 -10.93
N ASP A 302 7.54 -27.33 -12.06
CA ASP A 302 7.87 -28.75 -12.24
C ASP A 302 9.26 -29.15 -11.68
N ILE A 303 9.96 -28.23 -11.00
CA ILE A 303 11.31 -28.46 -10.47
C ILE A 303 11.25 -28.72 -8.96
N GLU A 304 11.80 -29.86 -8.54
CA GLU A 304 12.09 -30.13 -7.14
C GLU A 304 13.41 -29.49 -6.72
N VAL A 305 13.35 -28.60 -5.75
CA VAL A 305 14.51 -27.97 -5.13
C VAL A 305 14.75 -28.62 -3.77
N PRO A 306 15.85 -29.39 -3.58
CA PRO A 306 16.18 -29.94 -2.28
C PRO A 306 16.65 -28.83 -1.33
N LEU A 307 16.15 -28.86 -0.11
CA LEU A 307 16.44 -27.91 0.94
C LEU A 307 17.30 -28.60 2.00
N ASN A 308 18.60 -28.59 1.75
CA ASN A 308 19.57 -29.13 2.69
C ASN A 308 20.01 -27.99 3.62
N ASN A 309 19.89 -28.21 4.93
CA ASN A 309 20.30 -27.31 6.03
C ASN A 309 19.35 -26.14 6.33
N PHE A 310 18.36 -26.41 7.20
CA PHE A 310 17.61 -25.36 7.87
C PHE A 310 18.35 -24.89 9.12
N ASP A 311 18.84 -23.65 9.10
CA ASP A 311 19.36 -23.02 10.30
C ASP A 311 18.28 -23.00 11.39
N LYS A 312 18.62 -23.51 12.58
CA LYS A 312 17.73 -23.57 13.74
C LYS A 312 16.46 -24.41 13.50
N LYS A 313 16.53 -25.47 12.68
CA LYS A 313 15.44 -26.44 12.43
C LYS A 313 14.68 -26.83 13.70
N GLU A 314 15.39 -27.29 14.73
CA GLU A 314 14.79 -27.73 16.00
C GLU A 314 14.04 -26.60 16.72
N LYS A 315 14.58 -25.38 16.67
CA LYS A 315 13.94 -24.20 17.24
C LYS A 315 12.62 -23.90 16.54
N PHE A 316 12.62 -23.89 15.21
CA PHE A 316 11.40 -23.64 14.41
C PHE A 316 10.34 -24.72 14.64
N LEU A 317 10.73 -26.00 14.68
CA LEU A 317 9.82 -27.11 14.96
C LEU A 317 9.19 -27.03 16.36
N LYS A 318 9.85 -26.37 17.31
CA LYS A 318 9.32 -26.16 18.67
C LYS A 318 8.48 -24.89 18.79
N GLU A 319 8.92 -23.77 18.22
CA GLU A 319 8.31 -22.46 18.46
C GLU A 319 7.16 -22.13 17.49
N ILE A 320 7.23 -22.55 16.22
CA ILE A 320 6.15 -22.24 15.26
C ILE A 320 4.80 -22.82 15.70
N PRO A 321 4.69 -24.09 16.18
CA PRO A 321 3.41 -24.62 16.63
C PRO A 321 2.77 -23.81 17.76
N ASP A 322 3.55 -23.44 18.79
CA ASP A 322 3.08 -22.60 19.89
C ASP A 322 2.64 -21.21 19.39
N TYR A 323 3.35 -20.67 18.40
CA TYR A 323 3.02 -19.41 17.77
C TYR A 323 1.73 -19.47 16.92
N ILE A 324 1.49 -20.57 16.19
CA ILE A 324 0.23 -20.80 15.48
C ILE A 324 -0.93 -20.84 16.48
N ILE A 325 -0.80 -21.59 17.58
CA ILE A 325 -1.82 -21.64 18.64
C ILE A 325 -2.07 -20.23 19.20
N TYR A 326 -1.02 -19.45 19.42
CA TYR A 326 -1.14 -18.07 19.87
C TYR A 326 -1.94 -17.20 18.88
N LEU A 327 -1.66 -17.30 17.58
CA LEU A 327 -2.38 -16.61 16.52
C LEU A 327 -3.86 -17.04 16.44
N GLU A 328 -4.14 -18.33 16.54
CA GLU A 328 -5.49 -18.89 16.57
C GLU A 328 -6.28 -18.40 17.79
N GLN A 329 -5.64 -18.28 18.96
CA GLN A 329 -6.28 -17.71 20.15
C GLN A 329 -6.64 -16.23 19.97
N ILE A 330 -5.82 -15.46 19.27
CA ILE A 330 -6.17 -14.07 18.92
C ILE A 330 -7.41 -14.08 18.02
N GLU A 331 -7.39 -14.87 16.94
CA GLU A 331 -8.53 -14.97 16.02
C GLU A 331 -9.82 -15.40 16.75
N GLU A 332 -9.74 -16.41 17.62
CA GLU A 332 -10.86 -16.88 18.44
C GLU A 332 -11.40 -15.78 19.36
N THR A 333 -10.50 -15.01 19.99
CA THR A 333 -10.86 -13.90 20.90
C THR A 333 -11.70 -12.84 20.16
N PHE A 334 -11.23 -12.38 19.00
CA PHE A 334 -11.93 -11.36 18.22
C PHE A 334 -13.21 -11.93 17.57
N SER A 335 -13.20 -13.20 17.16
CA SER A 335 -14.40 -13.91 16.66
C SER A 335 -15.50 -13.99 17.72
N LYS A 336 -15.17 -14.37 18.97
CA LYS A 336 -16.12 -14.37 20.11
C LYS A 336 -16.66 -12.97 20.42
N LEU A 337 -15.85 -11.93 20.21
CA LEU A 337 -16.30 -10.53 20.32
C LEU A 337 -17.19 -10.09 19.16
N GLY A 338 -17.19 -10.83 18.04
CA GLY A 338 -17.89 -10.48 16.80
C GLY A 338 -17.18 -9.39 15.99
N VAL A 339 -15.86 -9.28 16.13
CA VAL A 339 -15.03 -8.25 15.49
C VAL A 339 -14.14 -8.92 14.43
N PRO A 340 -14.22 -8.54 13.15
CA PRO A 340 -13.30 -9.04 12.14
C PRO A 340 -11.90 -8.47 12.38
N PHE A 341 -10.91 -9.34 12.59
CA PHE A 341 -9.52 -8.96 12.85
C PHE A 341 -8.61 -9.33 11.66
N ASN A 342 -8.60 -8.47 10.64
CA ASN A 342 -7.76 -8.61 9.46
C ASN A 342 -6.71 -7.47 9.39
N ARG A 343 -5.78 -7.45 10.35
CA ARG A 343 -4.74 -6.41 10.46
C ARG A 343 -3.37 -7.04 10.35
N ASP A 344 -2.43 -6.35 9.67
CA ASP A 344 -1.02 -6.74 9.74
C ASP A 344 -0.49 -6.44 11.13
N LEU A 345 -0.08 -7.50 11.83
CA LEU A 345 0.46 -7.41 13.18
C LEU A 345 1.70 -6.51 13.28
N LYS A 346 2.41 -6.27 12.17
CA LYS A 346 3.55 -5.35 12.12
C LYS A 346 3.17 -3.89 12.36
N ASN A 347 1.93 -3.51 12.05
CA ASN A 347 1.44 -2.14 12.22
C ASN A 347 0.96 -1.86 13.67
N LEU A 348 0.81 -2.90 14.48
CA LEU A 348 0.35 -2.78 15.85
C LEU A 348 1.47 -2.30 16.78
N THR A 349 1.12 -1.43 17.72
CA THR A 349 2.02 -0.95 18.74
C THR A 349 2.21 -1.97 19.86
N LYS A 350 3.24 -1.78 20.70
CA LYS A 350 3.43 -2.59 21.91
C LYS A 350 2.23 -2.51 22.87
N ASP A 351 1.49 -1.40 22.86
CA ASP A 351 0.32 -1.21 23.70
C ASP A 351 -0.89 -2.00 23.16
N ASP A 352 -1.04 -2.05 21.83
CA ASP A 352 -2.05 -2.88 21.16
C ASP A 352 -1.87 -4.36 21.52
N PHE A 353 -0.65 -4.88 21.47
CA PHE A 353 -0.39 -6.27 21.87
C PHE A 353 -0.72 -6.52 23.35
N LYS A 354 -0.40 -5.59 24.26
CA LYS A 354 -0.80 -5.74 25.67
C LYS A 354 -2.31 -5.82 25.82
N LYS A 355 -3.07 -5.00 25.08
CA LYS A 355 -4.53 -5.02 25.08
C LYS A 355 -5.08 -6.32 24.49
N ILE A 356 -4.47 -6.84 23.42
CA ILE A 356 -4.81 -8.15 22.85
C ILE A 356 -4.61 -9.26 23.88
N GLU A 357 -3.48 -9.28 24.61
CA GLU A 357 -3.26 -10.26 25.68
C GLU A 357 -4.33 -10.18 26.77
N ILE A 358 -4.67 -8.96 27.20
CA ILE A 358 -5.72 -8.76 28.21
C ILE A 358 -7.07 -9.25 27.69
N LEU A 359 -7.43 -8.93 26.44
CA LEU A 359 -8.68 -9.42 25.84
C LEU A 359 -8.71 -10.95 25.75
N LYS A 360 -7.60 -11.58 25.36
CA LYS A 360 -7.48 -13.04 25.32
C LYS A 360 -7.71 -13.66 26.70
N ASP A 361 -7.07 -13.12 27.73
CA ASP A 361 -7.24 -13.56 29.12
C ASP A 361 -8.70 -13.42 29.58
N ILE A 362 -9.37 -12.31 29.25
CA ILE A 362 -10.77 -12.06 29.61
C ILE A 362 -11.70 -13.02 28.87
N ILE A 363 -11.56 -13.15 27.55
CA ILE A 363 -12.55 -13.80 26.70
C ILE A 363 -12.39 -15.31 26.71
N LEU A 364 -11.15 -15.82 26.65
CA LEU A 364 -10.87 -17.25 26.62
C LEU A 364 -10.71 -17.84 28.03
N ASN A 365 -9.95 -17.16 28.90
CA ASN A 365 -9.54 -17.73 30.19
C ASN A 365 -10.40 -17.25 31.37
N LYS A 366 -11.31 -16.28 31.15
CA LYS A 366 -12.08 -15.61 32.22
C LYS A 366 -11.18 -15.07 33.35
N ASN A 367 -9.96 -14.66 33.01
CA ASN A 367 -9.00 -14.08 33.94
C ASN A 367 -9.00 -12.56 33.84
N TYR A 368 -9.21 -11.89 34.98
CA TYR A 368 -9.36 -10.43 35.07
C TYR A 368 -8.24 -9.75 35.87
N GLU A 369 -7.19 -10.46 36.31
CA GLU A 369 -6.13 -9.95 37.20
C GLU A 369 -5.39 -8.73 36.64
N ARG A 370 -5.30 -8.63 35.31
CA ARG A 370 -4.64 -7.53 34.60
C ARG A 370 -5.49 -6.28 34.47
N LEU A 371 -6.76 -6.33 34.89
CA LEU A 371 -7.68 -5.19 34.86
C LEU A 371 -7.73 -4.47 36.21
N LYS A 372 -7.74 -3.15 36.15
CA LYS A 372 -8.10 -2.30 37.29
C LYS A 372 -9.60 -2.07 37.30
N LEU A 373 -10.33 -3.02 37.86
CA LEU A 373 -11.79 -2.96 37.95
C LEU A 373 -12.23 -2.06 39.10
N ASN A 374 -13.24 -1.23 38.85
CA ASN A 374 -13.89 -0.41 39.85
C ASN A 374 -15.41 -0.47 39.65
N SER A 375 -16.17 -0.19 40.71
CA SER A 375 -17.63 -0.29 40.71
C SER A 375 -18.34 0.97 40.22
N GLU A 376 -17.61 2.05 39.96
CA GLU A 376 -18.19 3.34 39.56
C GLU A 376 -18.46 3.40 38.06
N ASN A 377 -17.56 2.83 37.24
CA ASN A 377 -17.75 2.75 35.80
C ASN A 377 -17.70 1.28 35.34
N PRO A 378 -18.85 0.70 34.93
CA PRO A 378 -18.89 -0.69 34.50
C PRO A 378 -18.35 -0.90 33.08
N PHE A 379 -18.07 0.15 32.30
CA PHE A 379 -17.61 0.01 30.92
C PHE A 379 -16.09 0.02 30.79
N ILE A 380 -15.55 -0.97 30.11
CA ILE A 380 -14.12 -1.08 29.81
C ILE A 380 -13.91 -0.89 28.31
N ASN A 381 -13.12 0.12 27.95
CA ASN A 381 -12.81 0.45 26.57
C ASN A 381 -11.42 -0.05 26.17
N PHE A 382 -11.34 -0.81 25.09
CA PHE A 382 -10.11 -1.22 24.43
C PHE A 382 -10.00 -0.52 23.08
N PHE A 383 -8.94 0.26 22.90
CA PHE A 383 -8.58 0.86 21.62
C PHE A 383 -7.38 0.11 21.05
N ILE A 384 -7.59 -0.64 19.97
CA ILE A 384 -6.54 -1.46 19.32
C ILE A 384 -6.49 -1.04 17.86
N ASP A 385 -5.44 -0.34 17.45
CA ASP A 385 -5.41 0.34 16.16
C ASP A 385 -6.65 1.26 15.98
N ASP A 386 -7.47 1.05 14.97
CA ASP A 386 -8.74 1.74 14.72
C ASP A 386 -9.95 1.10 15.42
N LEU A 387 -9.77 -0.04 16.10
CA LEU A 387 -10.86 -0.75 16.79
C LEU A 387 -11.19 -0.10 18.13
N LYS A 388 -12.49 0.03 18.40
CA LYS A 388 -13.04 0.38 19.71
C LYS A 388 -13.90 -0.77 20.23
N ILE A 389 -13.36 -1.57 21.14
CA ILE A 389 -14.06 -2.70 21.77
C ILE A 389 -14.52 -2.30 23.17
N VAL A 390 -15.81 -2.52 23.45
CA VAL A 390 -16.40 -2.16 24.76
C VAL A 390 -16.91 -3.41 25.49
N LEU A 391 -16.38 -3.65 26.68
CA LEU A 391 -16.80 -4.71 27.59
C LEU A 391 -17.51 -4.12 28.81
N VAL A 392 -18.23 -4.97 29.54
CA VAL A 392 -18.90 -4.64 30.80
C VAL A 392 -18.25 -5.41 31.94
N SER A 393 -17.93 -4.75 33.05
CA SER A 393 -17.48 -5.34 34.30
C SER A 393 -18.46 -5.09 35.43
N LEU A 394 -18.82 -6.16 36.14
CA LEU A 394 -19.71 -6.11 37.30
C LEU A 394 -19.11 -6.91 38.45
N LYS A 395 -19.42 -6.50 39.69
CA LYS A 395 -19.03 -7.23 40.89
C LYS A 395 -20.27 -7.91 41.48
N ASN A 396 -20.26 -9.24 41.51
CA ASN A 396 -21.26 -10.05 42.19
C ASN A 396 -20.70 -10.62 43.50
N VAL A 397 -21.44 -11.53 44.15
CA VAL A 397 -21.02 -12.19 45.41
C VAL A 397 -19.82 -13.13 45.24
N GLU A 398 -19.62 -13.68 44.04
CA GLU A 398 -18.53 -14.61 43.71
C GLU A 398 -17.25 -13.91 43.23
N GLY A 399 -17.36 -12.64 42.81
CA GLY A 399 -16.23 -11.83 42.38
C GLY A 399 -16.60 -10.88 41.24
N TRP A 400 -15.58 -10.51 40.47
CA TRP A 400 -15.78 -9.73 39.25
C TRP A 400 -16.16 -10.64 38.09
N ILE A 401 -17.05 -10.16 37.23
CA ILE A 401 -17.38 -10.76 35.94
C ILE A 401 -17.16 -9.72 34.85
N VAL A 402 -16.61 -10.16 33.70
CA VAL A 402 -16.40 -9.30 32.53
C VAL A 402 -16.94 -10.01 31.29
N PHE A 403 -17.76 -9.32 30.51
CA PHE A 403 -18.37 -9.88 29.30
C PHE A 403 -18.56 -8.81 28.22
N ASN A 404 -18.86 -9.26 27.00
CA ASN A 404 -19.09 -8.41 25.85
C ASN A 404 -20.39 -7.61 26.03
N LEU A 405 -20.35 -6.28 25.81
CA LEU A 405 -21.53 -5.41 25.87
C LEU A 405 -22.64 -5.85 24.88
N PHE A 406 -22.30 -6.60 23.85
CA PHE A 406 -23.22 -7.14 22.86
C PHE A 406 -23.43 -8.65 22.99
N ASP A 407 -23.43 -9.15 24.23
CA ASP A 407 -23.84 -10.51 24.59
C ASP A 407 -25.17 -10.45 25.37
N LEU A 408 -26.26 -10.78 24.68
CA LEU A 408 -27.63 -10.67 25.21
C LEU A 408 -27.87 -11.58 26.42
N GLU A 409 -27.30 -12.79 26.38
CA GLU A 409 -27.47 -13.79 27.45
C GLU A 409 -26.72 -13.33 28.70
N ALA A 410 -25.48 -12.88 28.53
CA ALA A 410 -24.70 -12.34 29.63
C ALA A 410 -25.35 -11.08 30.22
N ILE A 411 -25.88 -10.16 29.40
CA ILE A 411 -26.62 -8.99 29.90
C ILE A 411 -27.80 -9.43 30.76
N ASN A 412 -28.67 -10.28 30.22
CA ASN A 412 -29.90 -10.69 30.90
C ASN A 412 -29.66 -11.46 32.20
N SER A 413 -28.58 -12.23 32.26
CA SER A 413 -28.25 -13.04 33.43
C SER A 413 -27.56 -12.25 34.53
N ASN A 414 -26.84 -11.17 34.20
CA ASN A 414 -25.93 -10.52 35.14
C ASN A 414 -26.38 -9.13 35.61
N PHE A 415 -27.18 -8.38 34.86
CA PHE A 415 -27.69 -7.10 35.34
C PHE A 415 -28.97 -6.61 34.64
N LYS A 416 -29.68 -5.71 35.32
CA LYS A 416 -30.90 -5.07 34.80
C LYS A 416 -30.69 -3.56 34.82
N ILE A 417 -30.91 -2.91 33.69
CA ILE A 417 -30.97 -1.45 33.60
C ILE A 417 -32.39 -1.00 33.89
N THR A 418 -32.51 0.01 34.75
CA THR A 418 -33.79 0.60 35.11
C THR A 418 -33.72 2.11 34.92
N ALA A 419 -34.55 2.65 34.03
CA ALA A 419 -34.66 4.08 33.82
C ALA A 419 -35.58 4.68 34.89
N VAL A 420 -35.15 5.79 35.48
CA VAL A 420 -35.91 6.52 36.51
C VAL A 420 -36.22 7.90 35.97
N SER A 421 -37.48 8.33 36.05
CA SER A 421 -37.87 9.69 35.65
C SER A 421 -37.21 10.75 36.53
N GLU A 422 -37.07 11.98 36.04
CA GLU A 422 -36.47 13.09 36.80
C GLU A 422 -37.20 13.34 38.13
N ASP A 423 -38.53 13.20 38.14
CA ASP A 423 -39.36 13.33 39.33
C ASP A 423 -39.40 12.08 40.21
N LYS A 424 -38.65 11.02 39.83
CA LYS A 424 -38.53 9.72 40.49
C LYS A 424 -39.83 8.95 40.69
N LYS A 425 -40.90 9.30 39.97
CA LYS A 425 -42.19 8.62 40.07
C LYS A 425 -42.33 7.42 39.16
N HIS A 426 -41.59 7.41 38.05
CA HIS A 426 -41.58 6.30 37.10
C HIS A 426 -40.24 5.58 37.15
N GLN A 427 -40.30 4.26 37.23
CA GLN A 427 -39.13 3.40 37.22
C GLN A 427 -39.44 2.17 36.36
N VAL A 428 -38.79 2.07 35.21
CA VAL A 428 -39.06 1.00 34.23
C VAL A 428 -37.78 0.28 33.82
N ARG A 429 -37.82 -1.05 33.75
CA ARG A 429 -36.71 -1.84 33.21
C ARG A 429 -36.55 -1.51 31.73
N HIS A 430 -35.32 -1.31 31.27
CA HIS A 430 -35.07 -0.91 29.89
C HIS A 430 -33.83 -1.56 29.28
N SER A 431 -33.72 -1.46 27.95
CA SER A 431 -32.52 -1.79 27.19
C SER A 431 -31.30 -1.03 27.74
N PRO A 432 -30.14 -1.67 27.89
CA PRO A 432 -28.93 -1.01 28.37
C PRO A 432 -28.37 0.01 27.36
N TYR A 433 -28.79 -0.03 26.10
CA TYR A 433 -28.22 0.81 25.05
C TYR A 433 -28.72 2.26 25.07
N ILE A 434 -29.80 2.55 25.82
CA ILE A 434 -30.34 3.92 25.95
C ILE A 434 -29.39 4.90 26.63
N VAL A 435 -28.36 4.40 27.32
CA VAL A 435 -27.38 5.23 28.04
C VAL A 435 -26.32 5.83 27.11
N PHE A 436 -26.18 5.32 25.90
CA PHE A 436 -25.15 5.74 24.96
C PHE A 436 -25.64 6.84 24.02
N LYS A 437 -24.74 7.77 23.69
CA LYS A 437 -24.92 8.66 22.53
C LYS A 437 -24.76 7.85 21.25
N MET A 438 -25.45 8.26 20.18
CA MET A 438 -25.49 7.51 18.91
C MET A 438 -24.10 7.40 18.28
N GLU A 439 -23.31 8.47 18.30
CA GLU A 439 -21.93 8.47 17.81
C GLU A 439 -21.06 7.48 18.57
N GLU A 440 -21.26 7.38 19.88
CA GLU A 440 -20.50 6.48 20.74
C GLU A 440 -20.87 5.02 20.51
N LEU A 441 -22.17 4.71 20.43
CA LEU A 441 -22.71 3.38 20.22
C LEU A 441 -22.33 2.82 18.85
N PHE A 442 -22.55 3.61 17.80
CA PHE A 442 -22.33 3.17 16.42
C PHE A 442 -20.85 3.19 15.99
N SER A 443 -19.94 3.73 16.82
CA SER A 443 -18.48 3.64 16.62
C SER A 443 -17.83 2.41 17.26
N MET A 444 -18.58 1.62 18.05
CA MET A 444 -18.04 0.41 18.68
C MET A 444 -17.84 -0.69 17.64
N SER A 445 -16.65 -1.29 17.60
CA SER A 445 -16.31 -2.33 16.65
C SER A 445 -16.96 -3.69 16.97
N ASN A 446 -17.29 -3.94 18.23
CA ASN A 446 -18.03 -5.14 18.66
C ASN A 446 -19.56 -4.98 18.62
N LEU A 447 -20.06 -3.91 18.01
CA LEU A 447 -21.49 -3.62 17.85
C LEU A 447 -22.24 -4.77 17.17
N LYS A 448 -23.29 -5.27 17.82
CA LYS A 448 -24.26 -6.19 17.22
C LYS A 448 -25.65 -5.60 17.26
N LEU A 449 -26.10 -5.04 16.13
CA LEU A 449 -27.42 -4.39 16.01
C LEU A 449 -28.57 -5.32 16.39
N LYS A 450 -28.48 -6.61 16.04
CA LYS A 450 -29.49 -7.61 16.41
C LYS A 450 -29.64 -7.76 17.93
N VAL A 451 -28.56 -7.59 18.70
CA VAL A 451 -28.62 -7.64 20.17
C VAL A 451 -29.33 -6.40 20.71
N ILE A 452 -29.09 -5.24 20.11
CA ILE A 452 -29.81 -4.00 20.45
C ILE A 452 -31.31 -4.18 20.18
N GLU A 453 -31.66 -4.64 18.98
CA GLU A 453 -33.04 -4.92 18.57
C GLU A 453 -33.76 -5.83 19.57
N GLU A 454 -33.18 -7.00 19.86
CA GLU A 454 -33.78 -7.98 20.77
C GLU A 454 -33.86 -7.45 22.21
N SER A 455 -32.92 -6.60 22.64
CA SER A 455 -33.00 -5.97 23.97
C SER A 455 -34.21 -5.04 24.11
N PHE A 456 -34.62 -4.33 23.04
CA PHE A 456 -35.82 -3.50 23.05
C PHE A 456 -37.10 -4.32 22.98
N LYS A 457 -37.08 -5.49 22.32
CA LYS A 457 -38.25 -6.38 22.26
C LYS A 457 -38.57 -7.06 23.60
N GLN A 458 -37.63 -7.11 24.53
CA GLN A 458 -37.81 -7.68 25.87
C GLN A 458 -38.41 -6.70 26.90
N ILE A 459 -38.71 -5.47 26.48
CA ILE A 459 -39.25 -4.41 27.35
C ILE A 459 -40.78 -4.53 27.44
N ASP A 460 -41.32 -4.25 28.63
CA ASP A 460 -42.76 -4.12 28.84
C ASP A 460 -43.20 -2.70 28.50
N TYR A 461 -43.93 -2.56 27.39
CA TYR A 461 -44.43 -1.28 26.88
C TYR A 461 -45.84 -0.93 27.38
N ASN A 462 -46.35 -1.62 28.39
CA ASN A 462 -47.56 -1.17 29.08
C ASN A 462 -47.33 0.14 29.88
N ASP A 463 -46.08 0.44 30.24
CA ASP A 463 -45.69 1.73 30.82
C ASP A 463 -45.38 2.76 29.71
N PRO A 464 -46.14 3.87 29.61
CA PRO A 464 -45.87 4.93 28.63
C PRO A 464 -44.43 5.48 28.69
N TYR A 465 -43.82 5.49 29.88
CA TYR A 465 -42.46 5.98 30.04
C TYR A 465 -41.43 5.11 29.31
N ALA A 466 -41.63 3.79 29.25
CA ALA A 466 -40.78 2.88 28.47
C ALA A 466 -40.92 3.12 26.95
N PHE A 467 -42.15 3.40 26.49
CA PHE A 467 -42.38 3.75 25.09
C PHE A 467 -41.64 5.04 24.73
N ASP A 468 -41.76 6.09 25.55
CA ASP A 468 -41.12 7.38 25.28
C ASP A 468 -39.59 7.27 25.21
N LEU A 469 -38.97 6.54 26.14
CA LEU A 469 -37.52 6.30 26.13
C LEU A 469 -37.06 5.56 24.88
N THR A 470 -37.77 4.51 24.48
CA THR A 470 -37.46 3.76 23.25
C THR A 470 -37.66 4.64 22.03
N ASN A 471 -38.78 5.37 21.95
CA ASN A 471 -39.06 6.26 20.83
C ASN A 471 -37.98 7.34 20.69
N ASN A 472 -37.53 7.96 21.79
CA ASN A 472 -36.45 8.94 21.78
C ASN A 472 -35.13 8.34 21.30
N PHE A 473 -34.79 7.12 21.74
CA PHE A 473 -33.61 6.41 21.22
C PHE A 473 -33.68 6.22 19.70
N LEU A 474 -34.82 5.76 19.18
CA LEU A 474 -35.03 5.51 17.76
C LEU A 474 -35.01 6.81 16.93
N LEU A 475 -35.61 7.89 17.42
CA LEU A 475 -35.56 9.21 16.77
C LEU A 475 -34.13 9.76 16.72
N ASN A 476 -33.36 9.64 17.81
CA ASN A 476 -31.95 10.03 17.82
C ASN A 476 -31.11 9.18 16.84
N ALA A 477 -31.41 7.89 16.71
CA ALA A 477 -30.77 7.03 15.72
C ALA A 477 -31.11 7.45 14.27
N LEU A 478 -32.34 7.93 14.00
CA LEU A 478 -32.72 8.52 12.72
C LEU A 478 -31.97 9.83 12.44
N ILE A 479 -31.85 10.72 13.43
CA ILE A 479 -31.07 11.96 13.30
C ILE A 479 -29.61 11.63 12.95
N TYR A 480 -29.03 10.63 13.62
CA TYR A 480 -27.67 10.16 13.32
C TYR A 480 -27.54 9.60 11.89
N TYR A 481 -28.55 8.88 11.40
CA TYR A 481 -28.59 8.37 10.03
C TYR A 481 -28.63 9.51 9.00
N ASP A 482 -29.50 10.50 9.23
CA ASP A 482 -29.72 11.64 8.31
C ASP A 482 -28.47 12.53 8.12
N GLN A 483 -27.45 12.41 8.99
CA GLN A 483 -26.17 13.11 8.87
C GLN A 483 -25.25 12.58 7.74
N GLY A 484 -25.75 11.70 6.86
CA GLY A 484 -25.03 11.25 5.66
C GLY A 484 -24.18 9.99 5.85
N LYS A 485 -24.51 9.16 6.84
CA LYS A 485 -23.88 7.85 7.03
C LYS A 485 -24.78 6.80 6.41
N GLU A 486 -24.59 6.47 5.14
CA GLU A 486 -25.35 5.46 4.37
C GLU A 486 -25.27 4.05 5.00
N ARG A 487 -25.88 3.88 6.18
CA ARG A 487 -25.86 2.67 7.01
C ARG A 487 -27.26 2.10 7.10
N ASN A 488 -27.69 1.42 6.03
CA ASN A 488 -29.02 0.82 5.91
C ASN A 488 -29.34 -0.15 7.06
N GLU A 489 -28.32 -0.75 7.68
CA GLU A 489 -28.47 -1.58 8.87
C GLU A 489 -29.03 -0.82 10.08
N ILE A 490 -28.78 0.49 10.21
CA ILE A 490 -29.38 1.34 11.25
C ILE A 490 -30.87 1.52 10.99
N LEU A 491 -31.27 1.82 9.75
CA LEU A 491 -32.69 1.90 9.38
C LEU A 491 -33.41 0.57 9.60
N ASN A 492 -32.76 -0.56 9.31
CA ASN A 492 -33.35 -1.88 9.56
C ASN A 492 -33.57 -2.14 11.06
N LEU A 493 -32.59 -1.81 11.92
CA LEU A 493 -32.77 -1.85 13.37
C LEU A 493 -33.99 -1.02 13.80
N ILE A 494 -34.06 0.23 13.35
CA ILE A 494 -35.12 1.16 13.75
C ILE A 494 -36.48 0.66 13.28
N LEU A 495 -36.58 0.22 12.03
CA LEU A 495 -37.81 -0.32 11.46
C LEU A 495 -38.26 -1.56 12.23
N ASN A 496 -37.37 -2.52 12.49
CA ASN A 496 -37.71 -3.75 13.20
C ASN A 496 -38.24 -3.49 14.62
N VAL A 497 -37.68 -2.52 15.33
CA VAL A 497 -38.18 -2.13 16.66
C VAL A 497 -39.54 -1.44 16.53
N TYR A 498 -39.73 -0.53 15.57
CA TYR A 498 -41.05 0.09 15.36
C TYR A 498 -42.13 -0.89 14.89
N GLU A 499 -41.81 -1.89 14.08
CA GLU A 499 -42.75 -2.96 13.73
C GLU A 499 -43.20 -3.72 14.97
N TYR A 500 -42.27 -4.05 15.87
CA TYR A 500 -42.60 -4.68 17.14
C TYR A 500 -43.50 -3.80 18.02
N LEU A 501 -43.17 -2.52 18.17
CA LEU A 501 -43.98 -1.56 18.93
C LEU A 501 -45.38 -1.39 18.31
N TYR A 502 -45.48 -1.33 16.99
CA TYR A 502 -46.73 -1.20 16.27
C TYR A 502 -47.62 -2.44 16.44
N HIS A 503 -47.04 -3.64 16.48
CA HIS A 503 -47.78 -4.86 16.81
C HIS A 503 -48.37 -4.84 18.23
N LEU A 504 -47.65 -4.27 19.20
CA LEU A 504 -48.14 -4.14 20.58
C LEU A 504 -49.19 -3.05 20.74
N GLN A 505 -49.05 -1.93 20.01
CA GLN A 505 -49.88 -0.74 20.14
C GLN A 505 -50.29 -0.18 18.76
N PRO A 506 -51.15 -0.89 17.99
CA PRO A 506 -51.47 -0.51 16.61
C PRO A 506 -52.19 0.84 16.48
N ASP A 507 -52.86 1.28 17.55
CA ASP A 507 -53.59 2.54 17.62
C ASP A 507 -52.71 3.73 18.04
N ASN A 508 -51.44 3.50 18.42
CA ASN A 508 -50.52 4.57 18.79
C ASN A 508 -50.08 5.35 17.54
N ILE A 509 -50.62 6.56 17.39
CA ILE A 509 -50.37 7.44 16.24
C ILE A 509 -48.89 7.82 16.11
N LEU A 510 -48.18 8.07 17.22
CA LEU A 510 -46.76 8.42 17.18
C LEU A 510 -45.91 7.24 16.71
N CYS A 511 -46.22 6.03 17.18
CA CYS A 511 -45.58 4.81 16.69
C CYS A 511 -45.78 4.65 15.18
N PHE A 512 -47.01 4.85 14.70
CA PHE A 512 -47.32 4.77 13.27
C PHE A 512 -46.55 5.82 12.45
N LEU A 513 -46.60 7.10 12.84
CA LEU A 513 -45.88 8.17 12.14
C LEU A 513 -44.38 7.88 12.09
N ASN A 514 -43.81 7.44 13.21
CA ASN A 514 -42.38 7.19 13.31
C ASN A 514 -41.93 5.95 12.52
N ARG A 515 -42.76 4.90 12.48
CA ARG A 515 -42.58 3.76 11.57
C ARG A 515 -42.60 4.20 10.10
N MET A 516 -43.60 4.97 9.71
CA MET A 516 -43.75 5.39 8.31
C MET A 516 -42.61 6.29 7.84
N GLN A 517 -42.13 7.25 8.65
CA GLN A 517 -40.96 8.06 8.26
C GLN A 517 -39.68 7.24 8.06
N VAL A 518 -39.54 6.07 8.70
CA VAL A 518 -38.42 5.14 8.48
C VAL A 518 -38.57 4.46 7.13
N ILE A 519 -39.78 3.98 6.80
CA ILE A 519 -40.10 3.39 5.51
C ILE A 519 -39.81 4.39 4.38
N LYS A 520 -40.21 5.66 4.54
CA LYS A 520 -39.96 6.72 3.56
C LYS A 520 -38.48 6.94 3.23
N ARG A 521 -37.59 6.81 4.23
CA ARG A 521 -36.13 6.87 4.03
C ARG A 521 -35.59 5.66 3.28
N LYS A 522 -36.24 4.51 3.43
CA LYS A 522 -35.79 3.24 2.88
C LYS A 522 -36.29 3.03 1.44
N ARG A 523 -37.49 3.52 1.11
CA ARG A 523 -38.11 3.42 -0.21
C ARG A 523 -39.33 4.34 -0.35
N GLU A 524 -39.83 4.46 -1.58
CA GLU A 524 -41.17 5.01 -1.82
C GLU A 524 -42.28 4.14 -1.21
N TYR A 525 -43.37 4.77 -0.80
CA TYR A 525 -44.56 4.09 -0.27
C TYR A 525 -45.35 3.35 -1.35
N THR A 526 -45.91 2.20 -0.96
CA THR A 526 -46.93 1.52 -1.78
C THR A 526 -48.25 2.30 -1.75
N TRP A 527 -49.19 1.91 -2.61
CA TRP A 527 -50.51 2.54 -2.64
C TRP A 527 -51.27 2.31 -1.33
N GLU A 528 -51.22 1.09 -0.79
CA GLU A 528 -51.89 0.71 0.46
C GLU A 528 -51.34 1.48 1.67
N GLU A 529 -50.03 1.75 1.68
CA GLU A 529 -49.40 2.57 2.71
C GLU A 529 -49.83 4.02 2.63
N LYS A 530 -49.93 4.60 1.42
CA LYS A 530 -50.45 5.96 1.22
C LYS A 530 -51.91 6.06 1.66
N GLU A 531 -52.72 5.07 1.32
CA GLU A 531 -54.12 4.98 1.73
C GLU A 531 -54.25 4.92 3.26
N GLU A 532 -53.45 4.09 3.93
CA GLU A 532 -53.49 3.97 5.39
C GLU A 532 -53.03 5.27 6.08
N ILE A 533 -51.98 5.93 5.59
CA ILE A 533 -51.56 7.26 6.07
C ILE A 533 -52.71 8.26 5.93
N PHE A 534 -53.36 8.31 4.76
CA PHE A 534 -54.48 9.21 4.50
C PHE A 534 -55.68 8.92 5.40
N LYS A 535 -56.01 7.65 5.59
CA LYS A 535 -57.10 7.20 6.45
C LYS A 535 -56.86 7.62 7.90
N ARG A 536 -55.68 7.34 8.46
CA ARG A 536 -55.33 7.72 9.84
C ARG A 536 -55.29 9.23 10.05
N LYS A 537 -54.80 9.99 9.08
CA LYS A 537 -54.85 11.47 9.11
C LYS A 537 -56.27 12.00 9.28
N ASN A 538 -57.26 11.36 8.65
CA ASN A 538 -58.67 11.77 8.69
C ASN A 538 -59.47 11.12 9.84
N GLN A 539 -58.86 10.23 10.61
CA GLN A 539 -59.51 9.57 11.74
C GLN A 539 -59.19 10.31 13.05
N GLY A 540 -60.23 10.83 13.70
CA GLY A 540 -60.11 11.49 15.01
C GLY A 540 -59.71 12.97 14.94
N ILE A 541 -59.38 13.53 16.10
CA ILE A 541 -58.91 14.92 16.24
C ILE A 541 -57.42 14.88 16.56
N HIS A 542 -56.60 15.36 15.63
CA HIS A 542 -55.14 15.45 15.78
C HIS A 542 -54.71 16.87 16.12
N ASN A 543 -53.61 17.01 16.86
CA ASN A 543 -52.96 18.30 17.04
C ASN A 543 -52.21 18.73 15.76
N ASP A 544 -51.86 20.01 15.66
CA ASP A 544 -51.23 20.55 14.46
C ASP A 544 -49.83 19.93 14.18
N GLU A 545 -49.10 19.45 15.20
CA GLU A 545 -47.80 18.77 15.03
C GLU A 545 -47.95 17.41 14.34
N ILE A 546 -48.93 16.61 14.75
CA ILE A 546 -49.28 15.33 14.12
C ILE A 546 -49.74 15.56 12.67
N LEU A 547 -50.53 16.62 12.43
CA LEU A 547 -50.98 16.99 11.09
C LEU A 547 -49.83 17.47 10.19
N CYS A 548 -48.84 18.17 10.75
CA CYS A 548 -47.58 18.45 10.05
C CYS A 548 -46.87 17.15 9.65
N GLY A 549 -46.74 16.20 10.58
CA GLY A 549 -46.13 14.89 10.32
C GLY A 549 -46.82 14.13 9.18
N PHE A 550 -48.14 13.95 9.24
CA PHE A 550 -48.91 13.32 8.17
C PHE A 550 -48.74 14.03 6.81
N SER A 551 -48.70 15.36 6.82
CA SER A 551 -48.54 16.15 5.59
C SER A 551 -47.16 15.94 4.95
N ILE A 552 -46.09 15.84 5.76
CA ILE A 552 -44.75 15.48 5.28
C ILE A 552 -44.74 14.07 4.70
N LEU A 553 -45.36 13.09 5.36
CA LEU A 553 -45.40 11.72 4.85
C LEU A 553 -46.13 11.63 3.51
N LEU A 554 -47.19 12.40 3.31
CA LEU A 554 -47.96 12.47 2.06
C LEU A 554 -47.39 13.40 0.98
N ASP A 555 -46.20 13.99 1.20
CA ASP A 555 -45.58 14.97 0.28
C ASP A 555 -46.44 16.23 0.02
N SER A 556 -47.34 16.55 0.95
CA SER A 556 -48.27 17.67 0.84
C SER A 556 -47.66 18.94 1.45
N LYS A 557 -46.87 19.67 0.64
CA LYS A 557 -46.22 20.92 1.06
C LYS A 557 -47.22 21.99 1.52
N ILE A 558 -48.33 22.12 0.81
CA ILE A 558 -49.38 23.12 1.12
C ILE A 558 -49.98 22.86 2.50
N GLU A 559 -50.34 21.60 2.78
CA GLU A 559 -50.94 21.25 4.07
C GLU A 559 -49.94 21.38 5.20
N PHE A 560 -48.69 20.96 4.99
CA PHE A 560 -47.62 21.17 5.96
C PHE A 560 -47.51 22.65 6.34
N GLU A 561 -47.42 23.57 5.37
CA GLU A 561 -47.32 25.01 5.65
C GLU A 561 -48.52 25.56 6.44
N ILE A 562 -49.74 25.09 6.13
CA ILE A 562 -50.97 25.52 6.82
C ILE A 562 -50.91 25.13 8.30
N TYR A 563 -50.58 23.87 8.59
CA TYR A 563 -50.52 23.38 9.97
C TYR A 563 -49.31 23.94 10.72
N PHE A 564 -48.16 24.05 10.05
CA PHE A 564 -46.93 24.57 10.65
C PHE A 564 -47.06 26.05 11.06
N LYS A 565 -47.80 26.86 10.29
CA LYS A 565 -48.09 28.26 10.63
C LYS A 565 -48.96 28.41 11.89
N LYS A 566 -49.76 27.41 12.25
CA LYS A 566 -50.60 27.42 13.47
C LYS A 566 -49.80 27.11 14.74
N LEU A 567 -48.62 26.50 14.62
CA LEU A 567 -47.75 26.21 15.75
C LEU A 567 -47.19 27.51 16.36
N ARG A 568 -47.03 27.52 17.68
CA ARG A 568 -46.28 28.59 18.38
C ARG A 568 -44.79 28.48 18.06
N GLU A 569 -44.03 29.56 18.21
CA GLU A 569 -42.59 29.57 17.89
C GLU A 569 -41.80 28.47 18.64
N GLU A 570 -42.07 28.25 19.92
CA GLU A 570 -41.46 27.15 20.69
C GLU A 570 -41.76 25.77 20.08
N GLN A 571 -43.00 25.56 19.59
CA GLN A 571 -43.41 24.31 18.96
C GLN A 571 -42.79 24.15 17.57
N LYS A 572 -42.61 25.24 16.82
CA LYS A 572 -41.89 25.21 15.54
C LYS A 572 -40.44 24.79 15.73
N GLU A 573 -39.76 25.36 16.72
CA GLU A 573 -38.37 25.00 17.02
C GLU A 573 -38.25 23.55 17.50
N ALA A 574 -39.15 23.09 18.37
CA ALA A 574 -39.20 21.69 18.77
C ALA A 574 -39.48 20.75 17.58
N PHE A 575 -40.42 21.11 16.70
CA PHE A 575 -40.78 20.30 15.54
C PHE A 575 -39.62 20.16 14.54
N LYS A 576 -38.86 21.25 14.30
CA LYS A 576 -37.68 21.23 13.44
C LYS A 576 -36.58 20.29 13.95
N ALA A 577 -36.54 20.02 15.25
CA ALA A 577 -35.57 19.08 15.83
C ALA A 577 -35.96 17.61 15.61
N TYR A 578 -37.21 17.31 15.24
CA TYR A 578 -37.61 15.93 14.93
C TYR A 578 -37.07 15.48 13.57
N PRO A 579 -36.62 14.21 13.46
CA PRO A 579 -36.07 13.69 12.21
C PRO A 579 -37.08 13.74 11.05
N ILE A 580 -38.39 13.69 11.30
CA ILE A 580 -39.40 13.77 10.24
C ILE A 580 -39.31 15.08 9.44
N TYR A 581 -38.80 16.16 10.04
CA TYR A 581 -38.60 17.45 9.35
C TYR A 581 -37.52 17.37 8.25
N ASN A 582 -36.55 16.45 8.37
CA ASN A 582 -35.50 16.24 7.38
C ASN A 582 -36.01 15.63 6.06
N LEU A 583 -37.30 15.26 5.98
CA LEU A 583 -37.93 14.70 4.79
C LEU A 583 -38.60 15.74 3.87
N LEU A 584 -38.52 17.03 4.22
CA LEU A 584 -39.15 18.15 3.49
C LEU A 584 -38.41 18.59 2.22
#